data_AF-A0A090T1M8-F1
#
_entry.id   AF-A0A090T1M8-F1
#
_cell.length_a   1.000
_cell.length_b   1.000
_cell.length_c   1.000
_cell.angle_alpha   90.00
_cell.angle_beta   90.00
_cell.angle_gamma   90.00
#
_symmetry.space_group_name_H-M   'P 1'
#
loop_
_entity.id
_entity.type
_entity.pdbx_description
1 polymer ?
#
loop_
_entity_poly.entity_id
_entity_poly.type
_entity_poly.pdbx_seq_one_letter_code
_entity_poly.pdbx_strand_id
1 'polypeptide(L)'
;MPMRSIPFNTVCLLGMNDGVYPRSVPPESFDLMVGRTKPGDRSRRDDDRYLFLEALLSAQQSLYISYVGRSIQDNTERVPSVLVSELLEYCEQNYCLQGDEALDVDSSGAKLTQSLLREYPMVPFSAAHFDASSALQSYAAEWLPSAQQTTLEATQSLSLPFNLEPIARAQGEKVELELTELQRFWRLPVQYLFNRRLQVNFEESLLGLEDEEPFALSGLESFGLRKSLLDAMIEAKGRLKAKS
;
A
#
# COMPACT_ATOMS: atom_id res chain seq x y z
N MET A 1 2.73 7.94 27.47
CA MET A 1 2.50 8.66 28.74
C MET A 1 2.73 7.65 29.86
N PRO A 2 3.93 7.57 30.45
CA PRO A 2 4.12 6.77 31.66
C PRO A 2 3.31 7.39 32.81
N MET A 3 2.77 6.55 33.72
CA MET A 3 2.05 6.95 34.95
C MET A 3 0.58 7.38 34.78
N ARG A 4 -0.17 6.76 33.87
CA ARG A 4 -1.64 6.96 33.79
C ARG A 4 -2.37 5.63 33.54
N SER A 5 -2.12 4.65 34.42
CA SER A 5 -2.83 3.36 34.44
C SER A 5 -4.29 3.57 34.86
N ILE A 6 -5.16 3.82 33.88
CA ILE A 6 -6.61 3.87 34.08
C ILE A 6 -7.15 2.48 33.74
N PRO A 7 -7.97 1.87 34.61
CA PRO A 7 -8.55 0.57 34.31
C PRO A 7 -9.56 0.67 33.16
N PHE A 8 -9.48 -0.26 32.22
CA PHE A 8 -10.41 -0.40 31.10
C PHE A 8 -10.88 -1.85 30.99
N ASN A 9 -12.13 -2.06 30.54
CA ASN A 9 -12.64 -3.40 30.27
C ASN A 9 -11.79 -4.12 29.22
N THR A 10 -11.42 -3.40 28.16
CA THR A 10 -10.60 -3.90 27.07
C THR A 10 -9.41 -2.99 26.85
N VAL A 11 -8.21 -3.57 26.79
CA VAL A 11 -6.97 -2.86 26.46
C VAL A 11 -6.40 -3.47 25.18
N CYS A 12 -6.11 -2.64 24.19
CA CYS A 12 -5.56 -3.08 22.90
C CYS A 12 -4.16 -2.49 22.69
N LEU A 13 -3.16 -3.36 22.53
CA LEU A 13 -1.79 -3.02 22.17
C LEU A 13 -1.54 -3.41 20.71
N LEU A 14 -1.19 -2.45 19.87
CA LEU A 14 -1.03 -2.65 18.43
C LEU A 14 0.41 -2.41 17.99
N GLY A 15 0.87 -3.18 17.01
CA GLY A 15 2.21 -3.02 16.44
C GLY A 15 3.33 -3.40 17.43
N MET A 16 3.08 -4.39 18.28
CA MET A 16 3.99 -4.89 19.29
C MET A 16 5.08 -5.77 18.67
N ASN A 17 5.89 -5.17 17.81
CA ASN A 17 6.97 -5.81 17.07
C ASN A 17 8.32 -5.62 17.74
N ASP A 18 9.24 -6.55 17.51
CA ASP A 18 10.64 -6.36 17.89
C ASP A 18 11.26 -5.16 17.17
N GLY A 19 12.17 -4.47 17.87
CA GLY A 19 12.76 -3.20 17.42
C GLY A 19 11.82 -1.99 17.40
N VAL A 20 10.50 -2.19 17.48
CA VAL A 20 9.48 -1.12 17.60
C VAL A 20 9.12 -0.87 19.05
N TYR A 21 8.90 -1.95 19.81
CA TYR A 21 8.58 -1.91 21.22
C TYR A 21 9.39 -2.95 22.01
N PRO A 22 9.95 -2.64 23.19
CA PRO A 22 10.04 -1.31 23.81
C PRO A 22 10.88 -0.34 22.96
N ARG A 23 10.59 0.96 23.05
CA ARG A 23 11.28 1.96 22.22
C ARG A 23 12.71 2.13 22.69
N SER A 24 13.65 2.01 21.76
CA SER A 24 15.05 2.33 22.00
C SER A 24 15.32 3.77 21.59
N VAL A 25 15.84 4.57 22.52
CA VAL A 25 16.40 5.88 22.21
C VAL A 25 17.85 5.86 22.66
N PRO A 26 18.82 5.95 21.74
CA PRO A 26 20.22 5.96 22.13
C PRO A 26 20.47 7.17 23.04
N PRO A 27 21.22 7.00 24.13
CA PRO A 27 21.59 8.13 24.96
C PRO A 27 22.53 9.06 24.19
N GLU A 28 22.55 10.33 24.58
CA GLU A 28 23.48 11.30 24.02
C GLU A 28 24.93 10.90 24.32
N SER A 29 25.82 11.10 23.36
CA SER A 29 27.24 10.68 23.47
C SER A 29 27.99 11.34 24.63
N PHE A 30 27.48 12.46 25.14
CA PHE A 30 28.04 13.23 26.25
C PHE A 30 27.29 13.03 27.58
N ASP A 31 26.31 12.12 27.63
CA ASP A 31 25.59 11.82 28.86
C ASP A 31 26.50 11.04 29.84
N LEU A 32 26.96 11.73 30.89
CA LEU A 32 27.84 11.17 31.93
C LEU A 32 27.13 10.17 32.86
N MET A 33 25.79 10.08 32.80
CA MET A 33 25.03 9.09 33.57
C MET A 33 25.09 7.70 32.91
N VAL A 34 25.42 7.62 31.62
CA VAL A 34 25.57 6.36 30.89
C VAL A 34 26.71 5.53 31.50
N GLY A 35 26.39 4.33 31.96
CA GLY A 35 27.32 3.43 32.65
C GLY A 35 27.51 3.71 34.14
N ARG A 36 26.84 4.73 34.70
CA ARG A 36 26.85 5.07 36.14
C ARG A 36 25.42 5.23 36.69
N THR A 37 24.53 4.32 36.29
CA THR A 37 23.12 4.36 36.68
C THR A 37 22.94 4.21 38.19
N LYS A 38 22.02 5.02 38.74
CA LYS A 38 21.63 5.01 40.14
C LYS A 38 20.12 4.75 40.28
N PRO A 39 19.68 4.24 41.45
CA PRO A 39 18.26 4.14 41.74
C PRO A 39 17.57 5.51 41.60
N GLY A 40 16.50 5.58 40.81
CA GLY A 40 15.77 6.82 40.52
C GLY A 40 16.08 7.44 39.15
N ASP A 41 17.15 7.01 38.48
CA ASP A 41 17.44 7.42 37.11
C ASP A 41 16.36 6.87 36.16
N ARG A 42 15.89 7.72 35.24
CA ARG A 42 14.89 7.32 34.27
C ARG A 42 15.54 6.64 33.07
N SER A 43 14.94 5.54 32.65
CA SER A 43 15.32 4.80 31.47
C SER A 43 14.07 4.65 30.61
N ARG A 44 14.10 5.15 29.37
CA ARG A 44 12.95 5.02 28.45
C ARG A 44 12.59 3.56 28.19
N ARG A 45 13.61 2.69 28.15
CA ARG A 45 13.41 1.25 28.01
C ARG A 45 12.64 0.68 29.20
N ASP A 46 13.01 1.07 30.42
CA ASP A 46 12.36 0.57 31.64
C ASP A 46 10.96 1.17 31.81
N ASP A 47 10.79 2.45 31.48
CA ASP A 47 9.48 3.11 31.43
C ASP A 47 8.53 2.38 30.45
N ASP A 48 9.02 1.96 29.28
CA ASP A 48 8.23 1.21 28.31
C ASP A 48 7.92 -0.22 28.79
N ARG A 49 8.89 -0.94 29.38
CA ARG A 49 8.62 -2.25 29.99
C ARG A 49 7.58 -2.15 31.10
N TYR A 50 7.66 -1.10 31.91
CA TYR A 50 6.69 -0.83 32.97
C TYR A 50 5.31 -0.48 32.40
N LEU A 51 5.25 0.31 31.32
CA LEU A 51 3.99 0.61 30.62
C LEU A 51 3.29 -0.65 30.08
N PHE A 52 4.03 -1.65 29.61
CA PHE A 52 3.44 -2.93 29.20
C PHE A 52 2.78 -3.64 30.38
N LEU A 53 3.46 -3.66 31.53
CA LEU A 53 2.92 -4.21 32.76
C LEU A 53 1.69 -3.43 33.24
N GLU A 54 1.71 -2.09 33.20
CA GLU A 54 0.55 -1.27 33.52
C GLU A 54 -0.64 -1.60 32.60
N ALA A 55 -0.40 -1.81 31.31
CA ALA A 55 -1.45 -2.18 30.35
C ALA A 55 -2.08 -3.54 30.68
N LEU A 56 -1.25 -4.53 31.03
CA LEU A 56 -1.70 -5.85 31.49
C LEU A 56 -2.54 -5.73 32.77
N LEU A 57 -2.08 -4.96 33.75
CA LEU A 57 -2.78 -4.76 35.03
C LEU A 57 -4.05 -3.92 34.90
N SER A 58 -4.14 -3.06 33.88
CA SER A 58 -5.30 -2.19 33.64
C SER A 58 -6.42 -2.89 32.88
N ALA A 59 -6.15 -4.02 32.22
CA ALA A 59 -7.14 -4.78 31.45
C ALA A 59 -8.04 -5.60 32.39
N GLN A 60 -9.30 -5.21 32.53
CA GLN A 60 -10.23 -5.88 33.46
C GLN A 60 -10.92 -7.12 32.87
N GLN A 61 -11.17 -7.15 31.56
CA GLN A 61 -11.85 -8.28 30.90
C GLN A 61 -11.01 -8.88 29.78
N SER A 62 -10.40 -8.05 28.94
CA SER A 62 -9.66 -8.53 27.76
C SER A 62 -8.43 -7.68 27.46
N LEU A 63 -7.33 -8.38 27.16
CA LEU A 63 -6.11 -7.79 26.62
C LEU A 63 -5.95 -8.28 25.19
N TYR A 64 -5.97 -7.35 24.24
CA TYR A 64 -5.74 -7.61 22.82
C TYR A 64 -4.33 -7.15 22.46
N ILE A 65 -3.52 -8.03 21.87
CA ILE A 65 -2.16 -7.71 21.43
C ILE A 65 -2.05 -8.07 19.96
N SER A 66 -1.57 -7.14 19.13
CA SER A 66 -1.24 -7.39 17.73
C SER A 66 0.18 -6.97 17.39
N TYR A 67 0.77 -7.68 16.45
CA TYR A 67 2.06 -7.37 15.85
C TYR A 67 2.01 -7.75 14.36
N VAL A 68 2.90 -7.17 13.56
CA VAL A 68 3.03 -7.50 12.15
C VAL A 68 3.94 -8.72 12.00
N GLY A 69 3.39 -9.87 11.60
CA GLY A 69 4.16 -11.12 11.52
C GLY A 69 5.02 -11.27 10.26
N ARG A 70 4.76 -10.51 9.19
CA ARG A 70 5.54 -10.57 7.95
C ARG A 70 5.66 -9.22 7.26
N SER A 71 6.75 -9.05 6.52
CA SER A 71 6.97 -7.87 5.67
C SER A 71 6.11 -7.91 4.40
N ILE A 72 5.51 -6.77 4.04
CA ILE A 72 4.66 -6.63 2.85
C ILE A 72 5.48 -6.70 1.54
N GLN A 73 6.78 -6.37 1.60
CA GLN A 73 7.63 -6.25 0.40
C GLN A 73 8.25 -7.59 -0.01
N ASP A 74 8.85 -8.29 0.96
CA ASP A 74 9.70 -9.47 0.75
C ASP A 74 9.21 -10.70 1.52
N ASN A 75 8.07 -10.60 2.23
CA ASN A 75 7.43 -11.69 2.97
C ASN A 75 8.34 -12.33 4.04
N THR A 76 9.42 -11.66 4.46
CA THR A 76 10.26 -12.12 5.56
C THR A 76 9.47 -12.13 6.85
N GLU A 77 9.73 -13.14 7.68
CA GLU A 77 9.13 -13.25 9.00
C GLU A 77 9.60 -12.12 9.93
N ARG A 78 8.68 -11.63 10.75
CA ARG A 78 8.93 -10.64 11.78
C ARG A 78 8.45 -11.17 13.10
N VAL A 79 9.29 -11.01 14.11
CA VAL A 79 9.01 -11.49 15.46
C VAL A 79 8.25 -10.43 16.27
N PRO A 80 7.43 -10.86 17.23
CA PRO A 80 6.81 -9.95 18.19
C PRO A 80 7.86 -9.32 19.11
N SER A 81 7.46 -8.27 19.81
CA SER A 81 8.25 -7.64 20.86
C SER A 81 8.66 -8.67 21.91
N VAL A 82 9.89 -8.55 22.43
CA VAL A 82 10.41 -9.40 23.52
C VAL A 82 9.43 -9.49 24.69
N LEU A 83 8.70 -8.43 25.02
CA LEU A 83 7.72 -8.42 26.12
C LEU A 83 6.50 -9.29 25.84
N VAL A 84 6.08 -9.37 24.58
CA VAL A 84 4.99 -10.28 24.16
C VAL A 84 5.49 -11.71 24.20
N SER A 85 6.73 -11.97 23.77
CA SER A 85 7.36 -13.29 23.90
C SER A 85 7.49 -13.73 25.36
N GLU A 86 7.97 -12.86 26.25
CA GLU A 86 8.06 -13.12 27.71
C GLU A 86 6.67 -13.47 28.29
N LEU A 87 5.61 -12.77 27.86
CA LEU A 87 4.24 -13.05 28.31
C LEU A 87 3.73 -14.41 27.80
N LEU A 88 3.98 -14.73 26.52
CA LEU A 88 3.58 -16.01 25.94
C LEU A 88 4.34 -17.17 26.59
N GLU A 89 5.65 -17.04 26.79
CA GLU A 89 6.48 -18.03 27.48
C GLU A 89 6.03 -18.25 28.92
N TYR A 90 5.65 -17.18 29.63
CA TYR A 90 5.05 -17.31 30.96
C TYR A 90 3.74 -18.11 30.91
N CYS A 91 2.88 -17.86 29.92
CA CYS A 91 1.66 -18.64 29.75
C CYS A 91 1.95 -20.12 29.43
N GLU A 92 2.92 -20.36 28.54
CA GLU A 92 3.36 -21.68 28.10
C GLU A 92 3.84 -22.56 29.27
N GLN A 93 4.61 -21.98 30.18
CA GLN A 93 5.19 -22.71 31.32
C GLN A 93 4.21 -22.98 32.46
N ASN A 94 3.09 -22.25 32.53
CA ASN A 94 2.21 -22.25 33.71
C ASN A 94 0.78 -22.73 33.42
N TYR A 95 0.36 -22.83 32.16
CA TYR A 95 -1.00 -23.18 31.77
C TYR A 95 -1.02 -24.22 30.66
N CYS A 96 -2.09 -25.00 30.59
CA CYS A 96 -2.37 -25.91 29.49
C CYS A 96 -3.84 -25.83 29.10
N LEU A 97 -4.17 -26.30 27.90
CA LEU A 97 -5.55 -26.42 27.46
C LEU A 97 -6.25 -27.57 28.19
N GLN A 98 -7.57 -27.44 28.37
CA GLN A 98 -8.38 -28.49 28.95
C GLN A 98 -8.28 -29.78 28.10
N GLY A 99 -7.90 -30.89 28.73
CA GLY A 99 -7.66 -32.17 28.05
C GLY A 99 -6.22 -32.44 27.61
N ASP A 100 -5.32 -31.46 27.73
CA ASP A 100 -3.89 -31.63 27.47
C ASP A 100 -3.07 -31.80 28.77
N GLU A 101 -3.71 -32.01 29.93
CA GLU A 101 -3.02 -32.06 31.24
C GLU A 101 -2.04 -33.22 31.40
N ALA A 102 -2.15 -34.26 30.56
CA ALA A 102 -1.28 -35.43 30.58
C ALA A 102 -0.04 -35.28 29.68
N LEU A 103 0.04 -34.22 28.87
CA LEU A 103 1.19 -33.95 28.02
C LEU A 103 2.34 -33.35 28.83
N ASP A 104 3.54 -33.40 28.26
CA ASP A 104 4.68 -32.64 28.76
C ASP A 104 4.47 -31.13 28.64
N VAL A 105 5.23 -30.37 29.41
CA VAL A 105 5.15 -28.91 29.48
C VAL A 105 5.34 -28.27 28.11
N ASP A 106 6.35 -28.72 27.36
CA ASP A 106 6.68 -28.13 26.05
C ASP A 106 5.56 -28.39 25.03
N SER A 107 5.04 -29.62 24.98
CA SER A 107 3.97 -29.99 24.02
C SER A 107 2.62 -29.35 24.36
N SER A 108 2.25 -29.30 25.65
CA SER A 108 1.02 -28.64 26.09
C SER A 108 1.08 -27.13 25.90
N GLY A 109 2.24 -26.54 26.21
CA GLY A 109 2.54 -25.13 26.02
C GLY A 109 2.46 -24.69 24.56
N ALA A 110 3.09 -25.44 23.63
CA ALA A 110 3.04 -25.13 22.20
C ALA A 110 1.60 -25.09 21.65
N LYS A 111 0.73 -26.02 22.09
CA LYS A 111 -0.70 -26.02 21.72
C LYS A 111 -1.45 -24.82 22.31
N LEU A 112 -1.17 -24.44 23.56
CA LEU A 112 -1.76 -23.26 24.17
C LEU A 112 -1.40 -22.01 23.35
N THR A 113 -0.11 -21.82 23.03
CA THR A 113 0.35 -20.68 22.23
C THR A 113 -0.31 -20.65 20.86
N GLN A 114 -0.45 -21.80 20.20
CA GLN A 114 -1.16 -21.89 18.92
C GLN A 114 -2.65 -21.51 19.03
N SER A 115 -3.29 -21.77 20.18
CA SER A 115 -4.69 -21.38 20.41
C SER A 115 -4.88 -19.89 20.67
N LEU A 116 -3.88 -19.24 21.28
CA LEU A 116 -3.87 -17.81 21.59
C LEU A 116 -3.46 -16.96 20.39
N LEU A 117 -2.51 -17.46 19.59
CA LEU A 117 -1.99 -16.78 18.42
C LEU A 117 -2.95 -16.94 17.23
N ARG A 118 -3.20 -15.83 16.56
CA ARG A 118 -4.15 -15.79 15.45
C ARG A 118 -3.57 -15.01 14.28
N GLU A 119 -3.38 -15.71 13.17
CA GLU A 119 -2.86 -15.13 11.95
C GLU A 119 -4.00 -14.54 11.10
N TYR A 120 -3.78 -13.33 10.59
CA TYR A 120 -4.74 -12.63 9.74
C TYR A 120 -4.23 -12.63 8.29
N PRO A 121 -5.11 -12.89 7.29
CA PRO A 121 -4.83 -12.67 5.88
C PRO A 121 -4.32 -11.26 5.57
N MET A 122 -3.48 -11.15 4.53
CA MET A 122 -2.88 -9.89 4.10
C MET A 122 -3.88 -8.86 3.55
N VAL A 123 -4.97 -9.34 2.93
CA VAL A 123 -5.96 -8.50 2.26
C VAL A 123 -7.32 -8.57 2.94
N PRO A 124 -8.04 -7.43 3.03
CA PRO A 124 -9.31 -7.37 3.75
C PRO A 124 -10.43 -8.19 3.07
N PHE A 125 -10.32 -8.41 1.75
CA PHE A 125 -11.26 -9.20 0.96
C PHE A 125 -10.88 -10.68 0.82
N SER A 126 -9.97 -11.17 1.67
CA SER A 126 -9.67 -12.60 1.71
C SER A 126 -10.94 -13.39 2.04
N ALA A 127 -11.23 -14.45 1.28
CA ALA A 127 -12.39 -15.32 1.51
C ALA A 127 -12.43 -15.89 2.94
N ALA A 128 -11.26 -16.09 3.57
CA ALA A 128 -11.15 -16.58 4.94
C ALA A 128 -11.84 -15.67 5.98
N HIS A 129 -12.02 -14.38 5.68
CA HIS A 129 -12.74 -13.44 6.54
C HIS A 129 -14.27 -13.52 6.41
N PHE A 130 -14.80 -14.24 5.43
CA PHE A 130 -16.24 -14.31 5.15
C PHE A 130 -16.77 -15.73 5.22
N ASP A 131 -15.99 -16.67 5.77
CA ASP A 131 -16.41 -18.03 6.03
C ASP A 131 -17.27 -18.07 7.31
N ALA A 132 -18.48 -18.61 7.19
CA ALA A 132 -19.42 -18.77 8.30
C ALA A 132 -18.89 -19.70 9.41
N SER A 133 -17.97 -20.60 9.07
CA SER A 133 -17.34 -21.52 10.02
C SER A 133 -16.17 -20.90 10.80
N SER A 134 -15.66 -19.77 10.32
CA SER A 134 -14.51 -19.09 10.92
C SER A 134 -14.95 -18.20 12.09
N ALA A 135 -14.18 -18.22 13.17
CA ALA A 135 -14.33 -17.27 14.28
C ALA A 135 -13.90 -15.83 13.92
N LEU A 136 -13.39 -15.62 12.71
CA LEU A 136 -12.79 -14.37 12.22
C LEU A 136 -13.61 -13.73 11.11
N GLN A 137 -14.91 -13.66 11.32
CA GLN A 137 -15.81 -13.01 10.38
C GLN A 137 -15.55 -11.49 10.39
N SER A 138 -15.30 -10.95 9.21
CA SER A 138 -15.27 -9.51 9.00
C SER A 138 -16.69 -8.97 8.97
N TYR A 139 -16.86 -7.80 9.59
CA TYR A 139 -18.12 -7.05 9.55
C TYR A 139 -18.20 -6.10 8.33
N ALA A 140 -17.14 -6.03 7.52
CA ALA A 140 -17.04 -5.15 6.36
C ALA A 140 -17.72 -5.77 5.12
N ALA A 141 -19.03 -5.54 4.99
CA ALA A 141 -19.85 -6.13 3.93
C ALA A 141 -19.44 -5.68 2.51
N GLU A 142 -18.77 -4.54 2.38
CA GLU A 142 -18.29 -4.02 1.08
C GLU A 142 -17.30 -4.95 0.37
N TRP A 143 -16.58 -5.79 1.11
CA TRP A 143 -15.60 -6.72 0.55
C TRP A 143 -16.19 -8.08 0.18
N LEU A 144 -17.44 -8.36 0.59
CA LEU A 144 -18.09 -9.65 0.40
C LEU A 144 -18.23 -10.03 -1.10
N PRO A 145 -18.58 -9.13 -2.04
CA PRO A 145 -18.63 -9.46 -3.46
C PRO A 145 -17.26 -9.87 -4.04
N SER A 146 -16.19 -9.23 -3.58
CA SER A 146 -14.82 -9.56 -4.00
C SER A 146 -14.35 -10.87 -3.39
N ALA A 147 -14.65 -11.10 -2.11
CA ALA A 147 -14.29 -12.31 -1.38
C ALA A 147 -14.99 -13.57 -1.94
N GLN A 148 -16.26 -13.44 -2.32
CA GLN A 148 -17.04 -14.51 -2.95
C GLN A 148 -16.79 -14.65 -4.45
N GLN A 149 -15.91 -13.82 -5.01
CA GLN A 149 -15.64 -13.74 -6.44
C GLN A 149 -16.91 -13.55 -7.29
N THR A 150 -17.98 -12.98 -6.72
CA THR A 150 -19.22 -12.67 -7.44
C THR A 150 -19.00 -11.62 -8.54
N THR A 151 -17.93 -10.84 -8.45
CA THR A 151 -17.47 -9.97 -9.53
C THR A 151 -16.98 -10.72 -10.78
N LEU A 152 -16.68 -12.02 -10.72
CA LEU A 152 -16.29 -12.80 -11.91
C LEU A 152 -17.40 -12.85 -12.97
N GLU A 153 -18.67 -12.85 -12.56
CA GLU A 153 -19.81 -12.73 -13.48
C GLU A 153 -19.81 -11.38 -14.22
N ALA A 154 -19.39 -10.31 -13.54
CA ALA A 154 -19.18 -8.99 -14.15
C ALA A 154 -17.87 -8.91 -14.97
N THR A 155 -16.88 -9.76 -14.69
CA THR A 155 -15.60 -9.76 -15.41
C THR A 155 -15.68 -10.50 -16.73
N GLN A 156 -16.52 -11.55 -16.83
CA GLN A 156 -16.83 -12.17 -18.12
C GLN A 156 -17.46 -11.16 -19.11
N SER A 157 -18.24 -10.19 -18.60
CA SER A 157 -18.79 -9.11 -19.42
C SER A 157 -17.76 -8.03 -19.82
N LEU A 158 -16.67 -7.85 -19.06
CA LEU A 158 -15.56 -6.93 -19.38
C LEU A 158 -14.46 -7.55 -20.25
N SER A 159 -14.43 -8.87 -20.39
CA SER A 159 -13.53 -9.59 -21.31
C SER A 159 -13.98 -9.52 -22.77
N LEU A 160 -15.14 -8.91 -23.04
CA LEU A 160 -15.56 -8.63 -24.40
C LEU A 160 -14.57 -7.65 -25.04
N PRO A 161 -14.08 -7.93 -26.26
CA PRO A 161 -13.26 -6.97 -26.97
C PRO A 161 -14.03 -5.64 -27.06
N PHE A 162 -13.34 -4.53 -26.79
CA PHE A 162 -13.92 -3.20 -26.96
C PHE A 162 -14.42 -3.06 -28.39
N ASN A 163 -15.73 -3.18 -28.58
CA ASN A 163 -16.37 -3.18 -29.88
C ASN A 163 -17.33 -2.01 -29.95
N LEU A 164 -17.06 -1.09 -30.88
CA LEU A 164 -17.96 0.01 -31.15
C LEU A 164 -18.89 -0.40 -32.27
N GLU A 165 -20.20 -0.34 -32.02
CA GLU A 165 -21.19 -0.58 -33.06
C GLU A 165 -20.92 0.34 -34.28
N PRO A 166 -21.04 -0.14 -35.52
CA PRO A 166 -20.92 0.73 -36.69
C PRO A 166 -21.94 1.87 -36.63
N ILE A 167 -21.52 3.11 -36.90
CA ILE A 167 -22.47 4.22 -37.02
C ILE A 167 -23.18 4.07 -38.37
N ALA A 168 -24.50 3.89 -38.34
CA ALA A 168 -25.33 3.95 -39.53
C ALA A 168 -25.36 5.39 -40.06
N ARG A 169 -24.92 5.60 -41.30
CA ARG A 169 -25.10 6.88 -41.99
C ARG A 169 -26.46 6.93 -42.66
N ALA A 170 -27.10 8.09 -42.62
CA ALA A 170 -28.34 8.30 -43.36
C ALA A 170 -28.03 8.28 -44.87
N GLN A 171 -28.87 7.58 -45.64
CA GLN A 171 -28.70 7.53 -47.09
C GLN A 171 -28.83 8.93 -47.68
N GLY A 172 -27.82 9.38 -48.44
CA GLY A 172 -27.78 10.71 -49.05
C GLY A 172 -27.13 11.80 -48.20
N GLU A 173 -26.60 11.47 -47.02
CA GLU A 173 -25.85 12.42 -46.19
C GLU A 173 -24.53 12.81 -46.89
N LYS A 174 -24.41 14.09 -47.25
CA LYS A 174 -23.17 14.66 -47.77
C LYS A 174 -22.26 15.00 -46.60
N VAL A 175 -21.09 14.38 -46.54
CA VAL A 175 -20.09 14.69 -45.52
C VAL A 175 -19.12 15.70 -46.12
N GLU A 176 -19.16 16.93 -45.61
CA GLU A 176 -18.11 17.90 -45.84
C GLU A 176 -17.00 17.65 -44.82
N LEU A 177 -15.81 17.25 -45.30
CA LEU A 177 -14.64 16.99 -44.46
C LEU A 177 -13.55 17.98 -44.78
N GLU A 178 -12.98 18.58 -43.74
CA GLU A 178 -11.77 19.36 -43.89
C GLU A 178 -10.58 18.44 -44.20
N LEU A 179 -9.68 18.87 -45.09
CA LEU A 179 -8.48 18.09 -45.43
C LEU A 179 -7.62 17.79 -44.19
N THR A 180 -7.60 18.69 -43.22
CA THR A 180 -6.86 18.52 -41.96
C THR A 180 -7.42 17.39 -41.10
N GLU A 181 -8.74 17.15 -41.12
CA GLU A 181 -9.36 16.01 -40.43
C GLU A 181 -8.93 14.69 -41.05
N LEU A 182 -8.86 14.63 -42.38
CA LEU A 182 -8.36 13.44 -43.10
C LEU A 182 -6.90 13.15 -42.75
N GLN A 183 -6.05 14.19 -42.70
CA GLN A 183 -4.64 14.05 -42.30
C GLN A 183 -4.50 13.54 -40.86
N ARG A 184 -5.31 14.07 -39.93
CA ARG A 184 -5.31 13.63 -38.52
C ARG A 184 -5.75 12.17 -38.39
N PHE A 185 -6.78 11.76 -39.14
CA PHE A 185 -7.25 10.39 -39.17
C PHE A 185 -6.15 9.42 -39.64
N TRP A 186 -5.50 9.69 -40.76
CA TRP A 186 -4.47 8.78 -41.29
C TRP A 186 -3.19 8.75 -40.48
N ARG A 187 -2.89 9.81 -39.71
CA ARG A 187 -1.71 9.84 -38.83
C ARG A 187 -1.85 8.90 -37.64
N LEU A 188 -3.00 8.89 -36.98
CA LEU A 188 -3.29 8.02 -35.84
C LEU A 188 -4.79 7.72 -35.74
N PRO A 189 -5.32 6.75 -36.50
CA PRO A 189 -6.76 6.55 -36.67
C PRO A 189 -7.46 6.10 -35.39
N VAL A 190 -6.77 5.35 -34.52
CA VAL A 190 -7.31 4.93 -33.23
C VAL A 190 -7.48 6.14 -32.30
N GLN A 191 -6.48 7.00 -32.16
CA GLN A 191 -6.63 8.25 -31.38
C GLN A 191 -7.72 9.14 -31.98
N TYR A 192 -7.79 9.25 -33.30
CA TYR A 192 -8.84 10.02 -33.96
C TYR A 192 -10.24 9.49 -33.62
N LEU A 193 -10.43 8.17 -33.60
CA LEU A 193 -11.68 7.53 -33.18
C LEU A 193 -12.04 7.92 -31.73
N PHE A 194 -11.12 7.82 -30.79
CA PHE A 194 -11.37 8.20 -29.39
C PHE A 194 -11.70 9.70 -29.25
N ASN A 195 -10.88 10.57 -29.84
CA ASN A 195 -11.02 12.01 -29.71
C ASN A 195 -12.26 12.55 -30.44
N ARG A 196 -12.55 12.05 -31.66
CA ARG A 196 -13.63 12.58 -32.50
C ARG A 196 -14.96 11.87 -32.27
N ARG A 197 -14.96 10.55 -32.13
CA ARG A 197 -16.20 9.76 -31.99
C ARG A 197 -16.60 9.59 -30.52
N LEU A 198 -15.65 9.29 -29.64
CA LEU A 198 -15.96 9.07 -28.21
C LEU A 198 -15.81 10.35 -27.37
N GLN A 199 -15.22 11.41 -27.93
CA GLN A 199 -14.86 12.64 -27.20
C GLN A 199 -14.00 12.37 -25.96
N VAL A 200 -13.19 11.30 -26.01
CA VAL A 200 -12.25 10.92 -24.96
C VAL A 200 -10.86 11.34 -25.41
N ASN A 201 -10.25 12.26 -24.68
CA ASN A 201 -8.85 12.64 -24.87
C ASN A 201 -8.05 12.24 -23.62
N PHE A 202 -7.03 11.41 -23.79
CA PHE A 202 -6.10 11.06 -22.73
C PHE A 202 -4.97 12.09 -22.73
N GLU A 203 -5.23 13.25 -22.14
CA GLU A 203 -4.20 14.25 -21.95
C GLU A 203 -3.33 13.84 -20.77
N GLU A 204 -2.11 13.38 -21.06
CA GLU A 204 -1.06 13.36 -20.05
C GLU A 204 -0.66 14.80 -19.75
N SER A 205 -1.08 15.32 -18.60
CA SER A 205 -0.60 16.60 -18.10
C SER A 205 0.88 16.45 -17.69
N LEU A 206 1.78 16.48 -18.66
CA LEU A 206 3.21 16.65 -18.45
C LEU A 206 3.49 18.14 -18.20
N LEU A 207 3.09 18.60 -17.02
CA LEU A 207 3.56 19.85 -16.44
C LEU A 207 4.47 19.50 -15.26
N GLY A 208 5.56 18.78 -15.57
CA GLY A 208 6.73 18.76 -14.70
C GLY A 208 7.64 19.89 -15.15
N LEU A 209 7.96 20.82 -14.25
CA LEU A 209 9.13 21.68 -14.47
C LEU A 209 10.36 20.76 -14.41
N GLU A 210 11.25 20.89 -15.39
CA GLU A 210 12.53 20.21 -15.32
C GLU A 210 13.37 20.87 -14.21
N ASP A 211 13.85 20.06 -13.26
CA ASP A 211 14.67 20.53 -12.15
C ASP A 211 16.10 20.90 -12.59
N GLU A 212 16.50 20.51 -13.81
CA GLU A 212 17.83 20.72 -14.37
C GLU A 212 17.78 21.56 -15.65
N GLU A 213 18.85 22.29 -15.94
CA GLU A 213 19.00 23.01 -17.21
C GLU A 213 19.31 22.04 -18.37
N PRO A 214 18.76 22.28 -19.58
CA PRO A 214 18.95 21.36 -20.70
C PRO A 214 20.37 21.44 -21.27
N PHE A 215 21.23 20.48 -20.92
CA PHE A 215 22.59 20.34 -21.47
C PHE A 215 22.64 19.64 -22.83
N ALA A 216 21.59 18.90 -23.18
CA ALA A 216 21.43 18.25 -24.46
C ALA A 216 19.96 18.32 -24.90
N LEU A 217 19.73 18.41 -26.20
CA LEU A 217 18.37 18.46 -26.74
C LEU A 217 17.76 17.06 -26.81
N SER A 218 16.55 16.91 -26.29
CA SER A 218 15.75 15.70 -26.47
C SER A 218 15.30 15.53 -27.93
N GLY A 219 14.74 14.36 -28.26
CA GLY A 219 14.31 14.04 -29.62
C GLY A 219 13.27 15.02 -30.18
N LEU A 220 12.31 15.45 -29.37
CA LEU A 220 11.25 16.37 -29.80
C LEU A 220 11.77 17.81 -29.90
N GLU A 221 12.58 18.25 -28.94
CA GLU A 221 13.19 19.58 -28.95
C GLU A 221 14.16 19.75 -30.13
N SER A 222 15.02 18.74 -30.35
CA SER A 222 15.92 18.72 -31.50
C SER A 222 15.13 18.74 -32.81
N PHE A 223 13.98 18.07 -32.90
CA PHE A 223 13.12 18.13 -34.08
C PHE A 223 12.55 19.55 -34.27
N GLY A 224 12.04 20.16 -33.21
CA GLY A 224 11.54 21.54 -33.23
C GLY A 224 12.59 22.54 -33.69
N LEU A 225 13.80 22.47 -33.12
CA LEU A 225 14.91 23.35 -33.46
C LEU A 225 15.36 23.17 -34.92
N ARG A 226 15.54 21.90 -35.37
CA ARG A 226 15.94 21.60 -36.75
C ARG A 226 14.89 22.08 -37.75
N LYS A 227 13.60 21.95 -37.43
CA LYS A 227 12.51 22.46 -38.26
C LYS A 227 12.60 23.98 -38.41
N SER A 228 12.74 24.70 -37.30
CA SER A 228 12.89 26.16 -37.32
C SER A 228 14.12 26.62 -38.13
N LEU A 229 15.26 25.93 -37.95
CA LEU A 229 16.48 26.22 -38.71
C LEU A 229 16.28 25.97 -40.22
N LEU A 230 15.66 24.85 -40.58
CA LEU A 230 15.36 24.51 -41.97
C LEU A 230 14.48 25.58 -42.64
N ASP A 231 13.41 26.00 -41.96
CA ASP A 231 12.49 27.04 -42.47
C ASP A 231 13.24 28.36 -42.73
N ALA A 232 14.10 28.78 -41.80
CA ALA A 232 14.94 29.98 -41.96
C ALA A 232 15.92 29.88 -43.15
N MET A 233 16.53 28.71 -43.37
CA MET A 233 17.45 28.51 -44.50
C MET A 233 16.71 28.53 -45.86
N ILE A 234 15.49 27.99 -45.91
CA ILE A 234 14.66 28.00 -47.12
C ILE A 234 14.28 29.45 -47.48
N GLU A 235 13.85 30.25 -46.51
CA GLU A 235 13.51 31.66 -46.72
C GLU A 235 14.72 32.49 -47.18
N ALA A 236 15.90 32.29 -46.57
CA ALA A 236 17.12 32.98 -46.95
C ALA A 236 17.54 32.68 -48.40
N LYS A 237 17.38 31.43 -48.84
CA LYS A 237 17.69 30.99 -50.21
C LYS A 237 16.68 31.52 -51.24
N GLY A 238 15.42 31.70 -50.85
CA GLY A 238 14.39 32.35 -51.67
C GLY A 238 14.68 33.84 -51.89
N ARG A 239 15.16 34.56 -50.87
CA ARG A 239 15.54 35.99 -50.97
C ARG A 239 16.76 36.24 -51.85
N LEU A 240 17.69 35.30 -51.92
CA LEU A 240 18.88 35.41 -52.79
C LEU A 240 18.55 35.20 -54.29
N LYS A 241 17.52 34.39 -54.61
CA LYS A 241 17.06 34.20 -56.00
C LYS A 241 16.16 35.31 -56.53
N ALA A 242 15.50 36.08 -55.65
CA ALA A 242 14.63 37.20 -56.06
C ALA A 242 15.40 38.51 -56.30
N LYS A 243 16.71 38.55 -56.02
CA LYS A 243 17.59 39.72 -56.22
C LYS A 243 18.56 39.57 -57.41
N SER A 244 18.47 38.49 -58.17
CA SER A 244 19.14 38.30 -59.47
C SER A 244 18.12 38.37 -60.60
#